data_AF-A0A7X3PYW6-F1
#
_entry.id   AF-A0A7X3PYW6-F1
#
_cell.length_a   1.000
_cell.length_b   1.000
_cell.length_c   1.000
_cell.angle_alpha   90.00
_cell.angle_beta   90.00
_cell.angle_gamma   90.00
#
_symmetry.space_group_name_H-M   'P 1'
#
loop_
_entity.id
_entity.type
_entity.pdbx_description
1 polymer ?
#
loop_
_entity_poly.entity_id
_entity_poly.type
_entity_poly.pdbx_seq_one_letter_code
_entity_poly.pdbx_strand_id
1 'polypeptide(L)' 'MNDQVPSSTWERIKQDVTTVIENHTGKVLGGVSEPSIPGLVVKLLTRSAPDLNAVLEQLWQITRLHLWNTAIPPLRRY' A
#
# COMPACT_ATOMS: atom_id res chain seq x y z
N MET A 1 -1.97 -7.83 -25.72
CA MET A 1 -1.72 -6.94 -24.57
C MET A 1 -1.64 -7.82 -23.35
N ASN A 2 -0.50 -7.86 -22.66
CA ASN A 2 -0.32 -8.66 -21.46
C ASN A 2 -0.58 -7.74 -20.26
N ASP A 3 -1.71 -7.89 -19.57
CA ASP A 3 -2.09 -7.11 -18.38
C ASP A 3 -1.28 -7.50 -17.13
N GLN A 4 -0.16 -8.20 -17.31
CA GLN A 4 0.68 -8.66 -16.22
C GLN A 4 1.65 -7.56 -15.77
N VAL A 5 1.49 -7.16 -14.52
CA VAL A 5 2.42 -6.28 -13.82
C VAL A 5 3.77 -7.02 -13.64
N PRO A 6 4.91 -6.42 -14.03
CA PRO A 6 6.23 -7.03 -13.85
C PRO A 6 6.54 -7.37 -12.39
N SER A 7 7.23 -8.48 -12.13
CA SER A 7 7.66 -8.88 -10.78
C SER A 7 8.49 -7.78 -10.10
N SER A 8 9.36 -7.10 -10.84
CA SER A 8 10.14 -5.97 -10.33
C SER A 8 9.27 -4.80 -9.85
N THR A 9 8.08 -4.61 -10.41
CA THR A 9 7.12 -3.63 -9.89
C THR A 9 6.55 -4.07 -8.56
N TRP A 10 6.22 -5.35 -8.38
CA TRP A 10 5.76 -5.88 -7.09
C TRP A 10 6.84 -5.78 -5.99
N GLU A 11 8.11 -6.04 -6.31
CA GLU A 11 9.21 -5.86 -5.36
C GLU A 11 9.35 -4.40 -4.89
N ARG A 12 9.25 -3.44 -5.82
CA ARG A 12 9.26 -2.01 -5.48
C ARG A 12 8.07 -1.62 -4.60
N ILE A 13 6.87 -2.09 -4.94
CA ILE A 13 5.68 -1.85 -4.12
C ILE A 13 5.87 -2.44 -2.72
N LYS A 14 6.38 -3.68 -2.61
CA LYS A 14 6.62 -4.34 -1.32
C LYS A 14 7.58 -3.54 -0.45
N GLN A 15 8.68 -3.05 -1.03
CA GLN A 15 9.65 -2.22 -0.33
C GLN A 15 9.01 -0.93 0.20
N ASP A 16 8.32 -0.18 -0.65
CA ASP A 16 7.70 1.09 -0.26
C ASP A 16 6.57 0.90 0.76
N VAL A 17 5.75 -0.14 0.60
CA VAL A 17 4.71 -0.52 1.57
C VAL A 17 5.34 -0.86 2.92
N THR A 18 6.44 -1.61 2.93
CA THR A 18 7.17 -1.96 4.17
C THR A 18 7.68 -0.69 4.85
N THR A 19 8.30 0.22 4.10
CA THR A 19 8.75 1.52 4.62
C THR A 19 7.60 2.34 5.20
N VAL A 20 6.42 2.36 4.57
CA VAL A 20 5.25 3.03 5.15
C VAL A 20 4.85 2.42 6.48
N ILE A 21 4.77 1.09 6.58
CA ILE A 21 4.40 0.42 7.83
C ILE A 21 5.42 0.75 8.94
N GLU A 22 6.71 0.71 8.62
CA GLU A 22 7.80 1.06 9.54
C GLU A 22 7.71 2.53 10.01
N ASN A 23 7.34 3.46 9.13
CA ASN A 23 7.16 4.87 9.48
C ASN A 23 5.98 5.12 10.45
N HIS A 24 5.08 4.15 10.62
CA HIS A 24 3.97 4.21 11.59
C HIS A 24 4.24 3.39 12.87
N THR A 25 5.52 3.13 13.19
CA THR A 25 5.92 2.42 14.39
C THR A 25 5.22 2.96 15.65
N GLY A 26 4.64 2.07 16.45
CA GLY A 26 3.93 2.38 17.68
C GLY A 26 2.44 2.72 17.50
N LYS A 27 1.99 3.02 16.29
CA LYS A 27 0.56 3.24 15.95
C LYS A 27 -0.05 2.09 15.16
N VAL A 28 0.76 1.49 14.28
CA VAL A 28 0.36 0.41 13.40
C VAL A 28 1.30 -0.78 13.61
N LEU A 29 0.74 -1.97 13.76
CA LEU A 29 1.44 -3.23 13.58
C LEU A 29 1.03 -3.78 12.23
N GLY A 30 1.99 -4.08 11.36
CA GLY A 30 1.69 -4.52 10.01
C GLY A 30 2.70 -5.48 9.45
N GLY A 31 2.31 -6.16 8.38
CA GLY A 31 3.18 -7.07 7.64
C GLY A 31 2.71 -7.23 6.21
N VAL A 32 3.67 -7.55 5.33
CA VAL A 32 3.46 -7.77 3.90
C VAL A 32 3.83 -9.21 3.58
N SER A 33 3.00 -9.89 2.79
CA SER A 33 3.25 -11.24 2.31
C SER A 33 2.91 -11.38 0.83
N GLU A 34 3.64 -12.25 0.14
CA GLU A 34 3.36 -12.63 -1.25
C GLU A 34 2.41 -13.84 -1.28
N PRO A 35 1.25 -13.75 -1.93
CA PRO A 35 0.40 -14.91 -2.18
C PRO A 35 0.94 -15.76 -3.33
N SER A 36 0.32 -16.92 -3.59
CA SER A 36 0.67 -17.81 -4.72
C SER A 36 0.29 -17.27 -6.10
N ILE A 37 -0.30 -16.07 -6.16
CA ILE A 37 -0.69 -15.34 -7.36
C ILE A 37 0.03 -13.99 -7.41
N PRO A 38 0.22 -13.35 -8.58
CA PRO A 38 0.87 -12.05 -8.65
C PRO A 38 0.14 -11.00 -7.80
N GLY A 39 0.87 -10.36 -6.88
CA GLY A 39 0.34 -9.31 -6.01
C GLY A 39 0.96 -9.33 -4.63
N LEU A 40 0.41 -8.50 -3.73
CA LEU A 40 0.84 -8.40 -2.34
C LEU A 40 -0.37 -8.40 -1.42
N VAL A 41 -0.23 -9.02 -0.25
CA VAL A 41 -1.20 -8.96 0.83
C VAL A 41 -0.60 -8.17 1.97
N VAL A 42 -1.31 -7.14 2.43
CA VAL A 42 -0.92 -6.32 3.59
C VAL A 42 -1.91 -6.59 4.72
N LYS A 43 -1.39 -6.93 5.90
CA LYS A 43 -2.18 -7.08 7.13
C LYS A 43 -1.81 -5.94 8.07
N LEU A 44 -2.80 -5.29 8.63
CA LEU A 44 -2.63 -4.14 9.51
C LEU A 44 -3.47 -4.31 10.77
N LEU A 45 -2.93 -3.88 11.90
CA LEU A 45 -3.59 -3.79 13.19
C LEU A 45 -3.27 -2.43 13.80
N THR A 46 -4.31 -1.70 14.23
CA THR A 46 -4.18 -0.38 14.86
C THR A 46 -5.08 -0.31 16.09
N ARG A 47 -4.86 0.69 16.95
CA ARG A 47 -5.74 0.97 18.10
C ARG A 47 -6.89 1.92 17.77
N SER A 48 -6.87 2.54 16.59
CA SER A 48 -7.83 3.57 16.23
C SER A 48 -8.12 3.57 14.73
N ALA A 49 -9.37 3.89 14.38
CA ALA A 49 -9.78 4.06 12.99
C ALA A 49 -9.03 5.21 12.28
N PRO A 50 -8.75 6.36 12.92
CA PRO A 50 -7.91 7.40 12.31
C PRO A 50 -6.51 6.92 11.91
N ASP A 51 -5.83 6.14 12.76
CA ASP A 51 -4.52 5.59 12.44
C ASP A 51 -4.60 4.59 11.28
N LEU A 52 -5.66 3.77 11.23
CA LEU A 52 -5.90 2.85 10.12
C LEU A 52 -6.14 3.59 8.80
N ASN A 53 -6.96 4.66 8.82
CA ASN A 53 -7.22 5.45 7.63
C ASN A 53 -5.96 6.14 7.11
N ALA A 54 -5.15 6.72 8.00
CA ALA A 54 -3.92 7.41 7.63
C ALA A 54 -2.91 6.48 6.93
N VAL A 55 -2.76 5.25 7.41
CA VAL A 55 -1.89 4.27 6.75
C VAL A 55 -2.51 3.77 5.44
N LEU A 56 -3.82 3.51 5.40
CA LEU A 56 -4.50 3.05 4.17
C LEU A 56 -4.41 4.07 3.04
N GLU A 57 -4.54 5.37 3.33
CA GLU A 57 -4.41 6.44 2.33
C GLU A 57 -3.00 6.44 1.71
N GLN A 58 -1.96 6.29 2.52
CA GLN A 58 -0.57 6.25 2.03
C GLN A 58 -0.28 4.99 1.20
N LEU A 59 -0.75 3.83 1.66
CA LEU A 59 -0.62 2.56 0.91
C LEU A 59 -1.34 2.65 -0.44
N TRP A 60 -2.52 3.27 -0.46
CA TRP A 60 -3.27 3.50 -1.68
C TRP A 60 -2.51 4.41 -2.65
N GLN A 61 -1.92 5.49 -2.15
CA GLN A 61 -1.13 6.41 -2.96
C GLN A 61 0.04 5.70 -3.64
N ILE A 62 0.83 4.93 -2.87
CA ILE A 62 1.97 4.17 -3.39
C ILE A 62 1.52 3.15 -4.44
N THR A 63 0.48 2.39 -4.13
CA THR A 63 -0.04 1.36 -5.05
C THR A 63 -0.46 1.97 -6.38
N ARG A 64 -1.17 3.11 -6.36
CA ARG A 64 -1.58 3.83 -7.57
C ARG A 64 -0.40 4.38 -8.38
N LEU A 65 0.59 4.93 -7.70
CA LEU A 65 1.77 5.46 -8.36
C LEU A 65 2.54 4.36 -9.10
N HIS A 66 2.74 3.20 -8.47
CA HIS A 66 3.47 2.10 -9.12
C HIS A 66 2.67 1.39 -10.22
N LEU A 67 1.37 1.17 -10.02
CA LEU A 67 0.57 0.40 -10.97
C LEU A 67 0.03 1.24 -12.13
N TRP A 68 -0.27 2.51 -11.88
CA TRP A 68 -0.97 3.37 -12.83
C TRP A 68 -0.25 4.69 -13.12
N ASN A 69 0.86 4.99 -12.43
CA ASN A 69 1.54 6.29 -12.53
C ASN A 69 0.57 7.46 -12.30
N THR A 70 -0.38 7.29 -11.35
CA THR A 70 -1.38 8.31 -11.01
C THR A 70 -1.34 8.65 -9.53
N ALA A 71 -1.44 9.94 -9.21
CA ALA A 71 -1.68 10.38 -7.84
C ALA A 71 -3.15 10.13 -7.43
N ILE A 72 -3.42 10.15 -6.12
CA ILE A 72 -4.80 10.16 -5.63
C ILE A 72 -5.44 11.49 -6.09
N PRO A 73 -6.53 11.45 -6.89
CA PRO A 73 -7.24 12.68 -7.22
C PRO A 73 -7.84 13.25 -5.93
N PRO A 74 -7.75 14.58 -5.69
CA PRO A 74 -8.35 15.17 -4.51
C PRO A 74 -9.86 14.89 -4.53
N LEU A 75 -10.34 14.15 -3.53
CA LEU A 75 -11.77 13.88 -3.40
C LEU A 75 -12.50 15.22 -3.22
N ARG A 76 -13.46 15.51 -4.10
CA ARG A 76 -14.40 16.61 -3.88
C ARG A 76 -15.20 16.28 -2.63
N ARG A 77 -15.16 17.15 -1.62
CA ARG A 77 -16.11 17.12 -0.51
C ARG A 77 -17.46 17.60 -1.07
N TYR A 78 -18.45 16.72 -1.06
CA TYR A 78 -19.85 17.04 -1.30
C TYR A 78 -20.58 17.19 0.04
#